data_AF-A0AAJ1X705-F1
#
_entry.id   AF-A0AAJ1X705-F1
#
_cell.length_a   1.000
_cell.length_b   1.000
_cell.length_c   1.000
_cell.angle_alpha   90.00
_cell.angle_beta   90.00
_cell.angle_gamma   90.00
#
_symmetry.space_group_name_H-M   'P 1'
#
loop_
_entity.id
_entity.type
_entity.pdbx_description
1 polymer ?
#
loop_
_entity_poly.entity_id
_entity_poly.type
_entity_poly.pdbx_seq_one_letter_code
_entity_poly.pdbx_strand_id
1 'polypeptide(L)'
;MKPICYLATLGLMASAPPALAGTCPTRDDLDRSGIHFDVADGAYEVFRTHTDGILSSLYFEGEDAAPLRVLLAQGIYLLETADMDTRTGTPDPASRVTYAFPMAAPKMPLPTPGGAFSVSAAVMENGDIRREDQTYTFGPETQIIFGPCTYKAIEIKITYPGEDSSDTLTYLPDLGLAYLSSATYDGNTETYTYLAVRKAD
;
A
#
# COMPACT_ATOMS: atom_id res chain seq x y z
N MET A 1 -32.69 -14.31 -73.08
CA MET A 1 -31.32 -14.55 -72.56
C MET A 1 -31.37 -14.54 -71.03
N LYS A 2 -31.00 -15.66 -70.39
CA LYS A 2 -30.52 -15.72 -68.97
C LYS A 2 -29.06 -15.22 -68.92
N PRO A 3 -28.37 -14.99 -67.77
CA PRO A 3 -28.72 -15.08 -66.32
C PRO A 3 -28.31 -13.78 -65.53
N ILE A 4 -28.41 -13.65 -64.21
CA ILE A 4 -27.36 -13.97 -63.20
C ILE A 4 -27.87 -13.66 -61.78
N CYS A 5 -27.71 -14.64 -60.88
CA CYS A 5 -27.77 -14.52 -59.41
C CYS A 5 -26.59 -13.71 -58.88
N TYR A 6 -26.80 -12.89 -57.84
CA TYR A 6 -25.77 -12.64 -56.83
C TYR A 6 -26.40 -12.65 -55.44
N LEU A 7 -26.08 -13.69 -54.66
CA LEU A 7 -26.19 -13.66 -53.20
C LEU A 7 -25.06 -12.77 -52.68
N ALA A 8 -25.41 -11.68 -51.98
CA ALA A 8 -24.46 -10.89 -51.21
C ALA A 8 -24.45 -11.42 -49.77
N THR A 9 -23.40 -12.15 -49.41
CA THR A 9 -23.12 -12.63 -48.06
C THR A 9 -22.65 -11.44 -47.21
N LEU A 10 -23.48 -10.96 -46.28
CA LEU A 10 -23.11 -9.91 -45.34
C LEU A 10 -22.27 -10.54 -44.22
N GLY A 11 -20.95 -10.35 -44.28
CA GLY A 11 -20.03 -10.75 -43.22
C GLY A 11 -20.21 -9.88 -41.99
N LEU A 12 -20.79 -10.45 -40.93
CA LEU A 12 -20.91 -9.81 -39.62
C LEU A 12 -19.51 -9.82 -38.96
N MET A 13 -18.76 -8.73 -39.12
CA MET A 13 -17.53 -8.51 -38.35
C MET A 13 -17.91 -8.33 -36.87
N ALA A 14 -17.65 -9.35 -36.05
CA ALA A 14 -17.71 -9.26 -34.61
C ALA A 14 -16.55 -8.37 -34.14
N SER A 15 -16.81 -7.08 -33.95
CA SER A 15 -15.93 -6.19 -33.20
C SER A 15 -15.95 -6.65 -31.73
N ALA A 16 -14.93 -7.39 -31.31
CA ALA A 16 -14.70 -7.63 -29.89
C ALA A 16 -14.57 -6.25 -29.21
N PRO A 17 -15.33 -5.98 -28.13
CA PRO A 17 -15.15 -4.74 -27.40
C PRO A 17 -13.69 -4.68 -26.92
N PRO A 18 -13.01 -3.52 -27.05
CA PRO A 18 -11.69 -3.36 -26.47
C PRO A 18 -11.85 -3.67 -24.98
N ALA A 19 -11.15 -4.69 -24.51
CA ALA A 19 -11.01 -4.90 -23.08
C ALA A 19 -10.52 -3.58 -22.49
N LEU A 20 -11.32 -2.97 -21.62
CA LEU A 20 -10.87 -1.89 -20.76
C LEU A 20 -9.85 -2.52 -19.81
N ALA A 21 -8.65 -2.78 -20.32
CA ALA A 21 -7.48 -3.02 -19.51
C ALA A 21 -7.21 -1.70 -18.81
N GLY A 22 -7.78 -1.53 -17.62
CA GLY A 22 -7.24 -0.58 -16.67
C GLY A 22 -5.76 -0.92 -16.57
N THR A 23 -4.90 -0.02 -17.05
CA THR A 23 -3.45 -0.22 -16.96
C THR A 23 -3.12 -0.32 -15.48
N CYS A 24 -2.77 -1.52 -15.04
CA CYS A 24 -2.33 -1.79 -13.67
C CYS A 24 -1.31 -0.73 -13.27
N PRO A 25 -1.48 -0.10 -12.09
CA PRO A 25 -0.54 0.91 -11.63
C PRO A 25 0.89 0.40 -11.64
N THR A 26 1.82 1.30 -11.93
CA THR A 26 3.25 1.05 -11.81
C THR A 26 3.84 1.99 -10.78
N ARG A 27 5.09 1.75 -10.37
CA ARG A 27 5.84 2.67 -9.49
C ARG A 27 5.78 4.13 -9.96
N ASP A 28 5.85 4.38 -11.27
CA ASP A 28 5.78 5.74 -11.84
C ASP A 28 4.47 6.48 -11.51
N ASP A 29 3.40 5.76 -11.20
CA ASP A 29 2.14 6.37 -10.81
C ASP A 29 2.20 7.00 -9.41
N LEU A 30 3.11 6.57 -8.53
CA LEU A 30 3.31 7.19 -7.21
C LEU A 30 3.72 8.67 -7.30
N ASP A 31 4.50 9.02 -8.33
CA ASP A 31 4.98 10.39 -8.58
C ASP A 31 3.97 11.24 -9.37
N ARG A 32 3.04 10.59 -10.09
CA ARG A 32 2.06 11.25 -10.94
C ARG A 32 0.77 11.48 -10.16
N SER A 33 -0.13 10.51 -10.22
CA SER A 33 -1.47 10.61 -9.68
C SER A 33 -1.58 10.01 -8.28
N GLY A 34 -0.70 9.08 -7.93
CA GLY A 34 -0.78 8.18 -6.79
C GLY A 34 -1.35 6.82 -7.17
N ILE A 35 -1.28 5.88 -6.23
CA ILE A 35 -1.85 4.53 -6.34
C ILE A 35 -2.95 4.41 -5.30
N HIS A 36 -4.15 4.07 -5.75
CA HIS A 36 -5.34 3.89 -4.91
C HIS A 36 -5.62 2.39 -4.75
N PHE A 37 -5.80 1.97 -3.51
CA PHE A 37 -6.28 0.64 -3.15
C PHE A 37 -7.68 0.72 -2.53
N ASP A 38 -8.59 -0.11 -3.04
CA ASP A 38 -9.85 -0.36 -2.35
C ASP A 38 -9.63 -1.43 -1.28
N VAL A 39 -10.07 -1.12 -0.06
CA VAL A 39 -10.06 -2.04 1.07
C VAL A 39 -11.49 -2.51 1.31
N ALA A 40 -11.65 -3.69 1.90
CA ALA A 40 -12.96 -4.18 2.32
C ALA A 40 -13.67 -3.16 3.22
N ASP A 41 -15.00 -3.30 3.31
CA ASP A 41 -15.87 -2.45 4.15
C ASP A 41 -15.95 -0.97 3.73
N GLY A 42 -15.50 -0.64 2.51
CA GLY A 42 -15.63 0.70 1.93
C GLY A 42 -14.46 1.64 2.26
N ALA A 43 -13.49 1.16 3.03
CA ALA A 43 -12.24 1.86 3.27
C ALA A 43 -11.37 1.89 2.00
N TYR A 44 -10.44 2.84 1.95
CA TYR A 44 -9.46 2.91 0.87
C TYR A 44 -8.16 3.56 1.31
N GLU A 45 -7.09 3.30 0.58
CA GLU A 45 -5.75 3.83 0.86
C GLU A 45 -5.12 4.42 -0.41
N VAL A 46 -4.52 5.61 -0.29
CA VAL A 46 -3.85 6.29 -1.40
C VAL A 46 -2.39 6.53 -1.09
N PHE A 47 -1.51 5.93 -1.89
CA PHE A 47 -0.06 6.10 -1.81
C PHE A 47 0.45 7.10 -2.83
N ARG A 48 1.36 7.98 -2.40
CA ARG A 48 2.08 8.95 -3.25
C ARG A 48 3.52 9.10 -2.79
N THR A 49 4.41 9.47 -3.70
CA THR A 49 5.76 9.92 -3.31
C THR A 49 5.65 11.18 -2.48
N HIS A 50 6.30 11.19 -1.32
CA HIS A 50 6.40 12.38 -0.47
C HIS A 50 7.70 13.14 -0.77
N THR A 51 8.83 12.43 -0.66
CA THR A 51 10.18 12.90 -0.97
C THR A 51 11.07 11.71 -1.35
N ASP A 52 12.36 11.93 -1.61
CA ASP A 52 13.29 10.84 -1.95
C ASP A 52 13.34 9.75 -0.87
N GLY A 53 12.91 8.54 -1.23
CA GLY A 53 12.84 7.38 -0.34
C GLY A 53 11.72 7.41 0.69
N ILE A 54 10.80 8.38 0.64
CA ILE A 54 9.64 8.48 1.54
C ILE A 54 8.34 8.49 0.75
N LEU A 55 7.45 7.54 1.06
CA LEU A 55 6.07 7.54 0.58
C LEU A 55 5.14 8.11 1.64
N SER A 56 4.09 8.77 1.20
CA SER A 56 2.93 9.08 2.03
C SER A 56 1.81 8.13 1.65
N SER A 57 1.15 7.56 2.65
CA SER A 57 -0.17 6.95 2.53
C SER A 57 -1.20 7.84 3.24
N LEU A 58 -2.40 7.89 2.67
CA LEU A 58 -3.61 8.37 3.32
C LEU A 58 -4.62 7.21 3.35
N TYR A 59 -4.95 6.74 4.55
CA TYR A 59 -5.95 5.71 4.77
C TYR A 59 -7.28 6.36 5.20
N PHE A 60 -8.37 5.94 4.58
CA PHE A 60 -9.72 6.43 4.83
C PHE A 60 -10.60 5.26 5.24
N GLU A 61 -11.17 5.31 6.45
CA GLU A 61 -12.15 4.32 6.91
C GLU A 61 -13.49 4.41 6.14
N GLY A 62 -13.75 5.54 5.49
CA GLY A 62 -14.93 5.83 4.69
C GLY A 62 -14.89 7.27 4.16
N GLU A 63 -15.89 7.67 3.35
CA GLU A 63 -15.88 8.98 2.67
C GLU A 63 -15.90 10.18 3.62
N ASP A 64 -16.52 10.05 4.80
CA ASP A 64 -16.69 11.15 5.76
C ASP A 64 -15.66 11.14 6.90
N ALA A 65 -14.80 10.12 6.97
CA ALA A 65 -13.79 9.97 8.01
C ALA A 65 -12.57 10.87 7.74
N ALA A 66 -11.99 11.43 8.80
CA ALA A 66 -10.68 12.05 8.72
C ALA A 66 -9.65 10.99 8.32
N PRO A 67 -8.84 11.20 7.27
CA PRO A 67 -7.85 10.20 6.90
C PRO A 67 -6.72 10.13 7.92
N LEU A 68 -6.22 8.92 8.14
CA LEU A 68 -4.94 8.69 8.80
C LEU A 68 -3.83 8.87 7.78
N ARG A 69 -2.90 9.79 8.05
CA ARG A 69 -1.67 9.91 7.26
C ARG A 69 -0.59 9.02 7.83
N VAL A 70 0.10 8.32 6.94
CA VAL A 70 1.24 7.48 7.24
C VAL A 70 2.43 7.89 6.37
N LEU A 71 3.60 8.10 6.96
CA LEU A 71 4.86 8.25 6.21
C LEU A 71 5.70 7.00 6.31
N LEU A 72 6.22 6.54 5.18
CA LEU A 72 6.93 5.27 5.07
C LEU A 72 8.29 5.47 4.38
N ALA A 73 9.38 5.14 5.07
CA ALA A 73 10.67 4.98 4.42
C ALA A 73 10.68 3.71 3.57
N GLN A 74 11.16 3.82 2.32
CA GLN A 74 11.15 2.73 1.33
C GLN A 74 9.77 2.05 1.16
N GLY A 75 8.69 2.77 1.48
CA GLY A 75 7.33 2.25 1.44
C GLY A 75 7.03 1.15 2.47
N ILE A 76 7.87 0.96 3.49
CA ILE A 76 7.75 -0.14 4.47
C ILE A 76 7.86 0.37 5.90
N TYR A 77 8.89 1.16 6.19
CA TYR A 77 9.28 1.49 7.55
C TYR A 77 8.52 2.72 8.03
N LEU A 78 7.69 2.54 9.05
CA LEU A 78 6.84 3.59 9.59
C LEU A 78 7.68 4.74 10.16
N LEU A 79 7.54 5.94 9.60
CA LEU A 79 8.22 7.16 10.05
C LEU A 79 7.30 8.10 10.83
N GLU A 80 6.03 8.16 10.46
CA GLU A 80 5.04 9.04 11.08
C GLU A 80 3.64 8.46 10.89
N THR A 81 2.81 8.57 11.91
CA THR A 81 1.34 8.53 11.80
C THR A 81 0.75 9.82 12.34
N ALA A 82 -0.33 10.30 11.72
CA ALA A 82 -1.11 11.41 12.24
C ALA A 82 -2.50 11.46 11.60
N ASP A 83 -3.52 11.73 12.40
CA ASP A 83 -4.85 12.07 11.89
C ASP A 83 -4.79 13.39 11.12
N MET A 84 -5.58 13.50 10.06
CA MET A 84 -5.67 14.72 9.28
C MET A 84 -6.88 15.55 9.72
N ASP A 85 -6.70 16.84 10.04
CA ASP A 85 -7.83 17.74 10.28
C ASP A 85 -8.55 17.99 8.94
N THR A 86 -9.81 17.58 8.84
CA THR A 86 -10.62 17.67 7.62
C THR A 86 -10.96 19.09 7.20
N ARG A 87 -10.85 20.08 8.10
CA ARG A 87 -11.10 21.49 7.81
C ARG A 87 -9.86 22.18 7.26
N THR A 88 -8.68 21.82 7.75
CA THR A 88 -7.41 22.47 7.34
C THR A 88 -6.63 21.66 6.31
N GLY A 89 -6.90 20.36 6.19
CA GLY A 89 -6.14 19.43 5.33
C GLY A 89 -4.72 19.19 5.82
N THR A 90 -4.45 19.40 7.11
CA THR A 90 -3.11 19.25 7.70
C THR A 90 -3.09 18.20 8.80
N PRO A 91 -1.95 17.53 9.05
CA PRO A 91 -1.84 16.60 10.17
C PRO A 91 -2.12 17.30 11.51
N ASP A 92 -2.95 16.70 12.36
CA ASP A 92 -3.15 17.13 13.74
C ASP A 92 -1.86 16.87 14.54
N PRO A 93 -1.22 17.91 15.10
CA PRO A 93 -0.04 17.72 15.93
C PRO A 93 -0.30 16.87 17.18
N ALA A 94 -1.53 16.84 17.69
CA ALA A 94 -1.87 16.12 18.92
C ALA A 94 -1.97 14.60 18.73
N SER A 95 -2.31 14.12 17.53
CA SER A 95 -2.38 12.69 17.20
C SER A 95 -1.04 12.12 16.68
N ARG A 96 -0.01 12.95 16.58
CA ARG A 96 1.20 12.60 15.83
C ARG A 96 2.09 11.65 16.62
N VAL A 97 2.44 10.53 15.99
CA VAL A 97 3.50 9.62 16.43
C VAL A 97 4.61 9.65 15.40
N THR A 98 5.87 9.73 15.84
CA THR A 98 7.04 9.72 14.93
C THR A 98 8.06 8.67 15.35
N TYR A 99 8.71 8.09 14.35
CA TYR A 99 9.68 7.01 14.49
C TYR A 99 11.00 7.44 13.85
N ALA A 100 12.04 7.56 14.66
CA ALA A 100 13.39 7.91 14.23
C ALA A 100 14.28 6.66 14.25
N PHE A 101 14.63 6.18 13.06
CA PHE A 101 15.57 5.07 12.88
C PHE A 101 17.03 5.56 12.82
N PRO A 102 18.01 4.69 13.11
CA PRO A 102 19.44 5.05 13.13
C PRO A 102 20.08 5.15 11.74
N MET A 103 19.28 5.24 10.67
CA MET A 103 19.75 5.39 9.29
C MET A 103 18.76 6.19 8.45
N ALA A 104 19.23 6.76 7.35
CA ALA A 104 18.39 7.55 6.43
C ALA A 104 17.40 6.65 5.67
N ALA A 105 16.22 7.20 5.35
CA ALA A 105 15.15 6.47 4.66
C ALA A 105 15.62 5.72 3.39
N PRO A 106 16.39 6.30 2.45
CA PRO A 106 16.84 5.57 1.26
C PRO A 106 17.84 4.45 1.53
N LYS A 107 18.41 4.38 2.74
CA LYS A 107 19.39 3.36 3.16
C LYS A 107 18.76 2.22 3.94
N MET A 108 17.46 2.31 4.26
CA MET A 108 16.74 1.19 4.85
C MET A 108 16.77 -0.02 3.90
N PRO A 109 16.92 -1.25 4.43
CA PRO A 109 16.92 -2.45 3.59
C PRO A 109 15.62 -2.61 2.80
N LEU A 110 15.71 -3.17 1.59
CA LEU A 110 14.52 -3.67 0.91
C LEU A 110 14.33 -5.15 1.23
N PRO A 111 13.08 -5.66 1.25
CA PRO A 111 12.80 -7.06 1.51
C PRO A 111 13.51 -7.96 0.50
N THR A 112 14.29 -8.90 1.03
CA THR A 112 14.87 -10.00 0.26
C THR A 112 14.20 -11.28 0.75
N PRO A 113 13.69 -12.16 -0.14
CA PRO A 113 12.99 -13.37 0.27
C PRO A 113 13.78 -14.22 1.28
N GLY A 114 13.15 -14.56 2.41
CA GLY A 114 13.77 -15.31 3.51
C GLY A 114 14.75 -14.52 4.38
N GLY A 115 14.94 -13.22 4.10
CA GLY A 115 15.79 -12.33 4.87
C GLY A 115 15.11 -11.80 6.14
N ALA A 116 15.88 -11.03 6.92
CA ALA A 116 15.36 -10.33 8.09
C ALA A 116 16.16 -9.05 8.34
N PHE A 117 15.55 -8.13 9.09
CA PHE A 117 16.17 -6.89 9.54
C PHE A 117 15.67 -6.56 10.94
N SER A 118 16.60 -6.33 11.88
CA SER A 118 16.27 -5.87 13.23
C SER A 118 16.84 -4.49 13.44
N VAL A 119 16.06 -3.62 14.07
CA VAL A 119 16.41 -2.22 14.29
C VAL A 119 15.77 -1.70 15.56
N SER A 120 16.32 -0.61 16.08
CA SER A 120 15.78 0.08 17.24
C SER A 120 15.44 1.51 16.83
N ALA A 121 14.17 1.86 16.90
CA ALA A 121 13.69 3.20 16.63
C ALA A 121 13.51 3.97 17.95
N ALA A 122 13.70 5.29 17.90
CA ALA A 122 13.16 6.18 18.92
C ALA A 122 11.74 6.57 18.49
N VAL A 123 10.77 6.30 19.35
CA VAL A 123 9.36 6.64 19.14
C VAL A 123 9.03 7.85 19.99
N MET A 124 8.50 8.89 19.36
CA MET A 124 8.00 10.08 20.03
C MET A 124 6.49 10.17 19.86
N GLU A 125 5.79 10.20 20.99
CA GLU A 125 4.33 10.19 21.09
C GLU A 125 3.94 11.03 22.31
N ASN A 126 3.02 11.99 22.15
CA ASN A 126 2.53 12.84 23.25
C ASN A 126 3.64 13.54 24.08
N GLY A 127 4.79 13.80 23.46
CA GLY A 127 5.96 14.42 24.10
C GLY A 127 6.89 13.45 24.85
N ASP A 128 6.48 12.19 25.00
CA ASP A 128 7.31 11.13 25.54
C ASP A 128 8.18 10.50 24.45
N ILE A 129 9.40 10.13 24.81
CA ILE A 129 10.33 9.44 23.92
C ILE A 129 10.65 8.08 24.53
N ARG A 130 10.35 7.02 23.78
CA ARG A 130 10.69 5.63 24.13
C ARG A 130 11.53 4.99 23.04
N ARG A 131 12.23 3.93 23.41
CA ARG A 131 12.91 3.05 22.46
C ARG A 131 11.96 1.92 22.11
N GLU A 132 11.88 1.59 20.83
CA GLU A 132 11.14 0.45 20.31
C GLU A 132 12.08 -0.42 19.48
N ASP A 133 12.26 -1.67 19.89
CA ASP A 133 12.99 -2.65 19.11
C ASP A 133 12.00 -3.33 18.15
N GLN A 134 12.36 -3.44 16.88
CA GLN A 134 11.52 -4.01 15.83
C GLN A 134 12.31 -5.08 15.07
N THR A 135 11.67 -6.21 14.80
CA THR A 135 12.24 -7.25 13.93
C THR A 135 11.31 -7.53 12.76
N TYR A 136 11.84 -7.31 11.56
CA TYR A 136 11.20 -7.53 10.28
C TYR A 136 11.70 -8.86 9.72
N THR A 137 10.80 -9.81 9.45
CA THR A 137 11.12 -11.06 8.77
C THR A 137 10.42 -11.10 7.42
N PHE A 138 11.16 -11.44 6.36
CA PHE A 138 10.67 -11.41 4.99
C PHE A 138 10.34 -12.83 4.52
N GLY A 139 9.09 -13.04 4.14
CA GLY A 139 8.59 -14.30 3.60
C GLY A 139 9.18 -14.63 2.21
N PRO A 140 8.75 -15.74 1.60
CA PRO A 140 9.06 -16.04 0.21
C PRO A 140 8.38 -15.04 -0.75
N GLU A 141 8.90 -14.92 -1.97
CA GLU A 141 8.18 -14.21 -3.05
C GLU A 141 6.96 -15.04 -3.48
N THR A 142 5.80 -14.39 -3.53
CA THR A 142 4.53 -14.94 -3.98
C THR A 142 3.91 -14.03 -5.06
N GLN A 143 2.67 -14.32 -5.46
CA GLN A 143 1.88 -13.43 -6.29
C GLN A 143 0.59 -13.05 -5.56
N ILE A 144 0.14 -11.82 -5.77
CA ILE A 144 -1.15 -11.34 -5.30
C ILE A 144 -1.95 -10.75 -6.46
N ILE A 145 -3.27 -10.83 -6.37
CA ILE A 145 -4.21 -10.41 -7.41
C ILE A 145 -5.13 -9.32 -6.84
N PHE A 146 -5.20 -8.19 -7.52
CA PHE A 146 -6.12 -7.08 -7.26
C PHE A 146 -6.96 -6.85 -8.51
N GLY A 147 -8.20 -7.37 -8.52
CA GLY A 147 -9.04 -7.37 -9.71
C GLY A 147 -8.30 -7.98 -10.93
N PRO A 148 -8.05 -7.22 -12.01
CA PRO A 148 -7.34 -7.71 -13.19
C PRO A 148 -5.80 -7.69 -13.06
N CYS A 149 -5.26 -7.13 -11.98
CA CYS A 149 -3.83 -6.91 -11.81
C CYS A 149 -3.17 -8.00 -10.97
N THR A 150 -2.03 -8.49 -11.42
CA THR A 150 -1.19 -9.44 -10.67
C THR A 150 0.17 -8.81 -10.40
N TYR A 151 0.62 -8.86 -9.15
CA TYR A 151 1.93 -8.38 -8.72
C TYR A 151 2.69 -9.46 -7.98
N LYS A 152 4.02 -9.34 -8.00
CA LYS A 152 4.85 -10.02 -7.01
C LYS A 152 4.57 -9.46 -5.62
N ALA A 153 4.59 -10.33 -4.62
CA ALA A 153 4.38 -9.95 -3.23
C ALA A 153 5.42 -10.62 -2.32
N ILE A 154 5.82 -9.92 -1.26
CA ILE A 154 6.61 -10.47 -0.16
C ILE A 154 5.91 -10.09 1.13
N GLU A 155 5.52 -11.08 1.92
CA GLU A 155 5.01 -10.85 3.26
C GLU A 155 6.14 -10.36 4.17
N ILE A 156 5.89 -9.33 4.95
CA ILE A 156 6.79 -8.82 5.98
C ILE A 156 6.08 -8.94 7.31
N LYS A 157 6.61 -9.78 8.21
CA LYS A 157 6.15 -9.81 9.59
C LYS A 157 7.03 -8.93 10.45
N ILE A 158 6.42 -8.02 11.20
CA ILE A 158 7.05 -7.14 12.18
C ILE A 158 6.67 -7.64 13.56
N THR A 159 7.66 -7.87 14.42
CA THR A 159 7.46 -8.22 15.82
C THR A 159 8.19 -7.26 16.74
N TYR A 160 7.58 -6.97 17.88
CA TYR A 160 8.09 -6.05 18.90
C TYR A 160 8.51 -6.85 20.14
N PRO A 161 9.82 -7.07 20.37
CA PRO A 161 10.27 -7.92 21.46
C PRO A 161 9.79 -7.43 22.83
N GLY A 162 9.13 -8.31 23.58
CA GLY A 162 8.57 -7.99 24.89
C GLY A 162 7.11 -7.56 24.86
N GLU A 163 6.50 -7.46 23.68
CA GLU A 163 5.09 -7.18 23.48
C GLU A 163 4.37 -8.38 22.85
N ASP A 164 3.07 -8.51 23.11
CA ASP A 164 2.19 -9.44 22.41
C ASP A 164 1.51 -8.73 21.23
N SER A 165 2.34 -8.05 20.44
CA SER A 165 1.94 -7.25 19.29
C SER A 165 2.75 -7.66 18.05
N SER A 166 2.11 -7.62 16.88
CA SER A 166 2.80 -7.85 15.61
C SER A 166 2.01 -7.32 14.44
N ASP A 167 2.72 -6.78 13.45
CA ASP A 167 2.13 -6.35 12.19
C ASP A 167 2.56 -7.29 11.06
N THR A 168 1.69 -7.45 10.07
CA THR A 168 2.02 -8.11 8.81
C THR A 168 1.75 -7.14 7.69
N LEU A 169 2.79 -6.82 6.93
CA LEU A 169 2.70 -6.02 5.71
C LEU A 169 2.78 -6.93 4.48
N THR A 170 2.15 -6.52 3.39
CA THR A 170 2.38 -7.12 2.06
C THR A 170 3.14 -6.12 1.20
N TYR A 171 4.41 -6.40 0.93
CA TYR A 171 5.27 -5.58 0.07
C TYR A 171 5.13 -5.97 -1.40
N LEU A 172 4.95 -4.98 -2.27
CA LEU A 172 4.80 -5.12 -3.71
C LEU A 172 6.04 -4.52 -4.40
N PRO A 173 7.07 -5.33 -4.75
CA PRO A 173 8.32 -4.81 -5.26
C PRO A 173 8.17 -3.97 -6.54
N ASP A 174 7.24 -4.33 -7.42
CA ASP A 174 6.99 -3.64 -8.68
C ASP A 174 6.40 -2.23 -8.49
N LEU A 175 5.74 -1.99 -7.34
CA LEU A 175 5.24 -0.68 -6.94
C LEU A 175 6.20 0.03 -5.97
N GLY A 176 7.00 -0.72 -5.23
CA GLY A 176 7.94 -0.20 -4.24
C GLY A 176 7.27 0.31 -2.97
N LEU A 177 6.16 -0.31 -2.58
CA LEU A 177 5.39 0.01 -1.37
C LEU A 177 4.89 -1.26 -0.71
N ALA A 178 4.57 -1.18 0.58
CA ALA A 178 3.82 -2.17 1.31
C ALA A 178 2.55 -1.55 1.90
N TYR A 179 1.53 -2.38 2.09
CA TYR A 179 0.33 -2.04 2.87
C TYR A 179 0.21 -2.97 4.07
N LEU A 180 -0.47 -2.53 5.12
CA LEU A 180 -0.76 -3.33 6.32
C LEU A 180 -1.85 -4.35 6.00
N SER A 181 -1.53 -5.64 6.03
CA SER A 181 -2.49 -6.73 5.80
C SER A 181 -3.10 -7.27 7.09
N SER A 182 -2.40 -7.17 8.21
CA SER A 182 -2.96 -7.51 9.52
C SER A 182 -2.19 -6.84 10.66
N ALA A 183 -2.87 -6.53 11.73
CA ALA A 183 -2.27 -6.11 13.00
C ALA A 183 -2.77 -7.02 14.13
N THR A 184 -1.89 -7.42 15.02
CA THR A 184 -2.23 -8.14 16.25
C THR A 184 -1.85 -7.31 17.45
N TYR A 185 -2.79 -7.12 18.36
CA TYR A 185 -2.59 -6.40 19.61
C TYR A 185 -3.41 -7.08 20.73
N ASP A 186 -2.76 -7.36 21.86
CA ASP A 186 -3.37 -8.03 23.02
C ASP A 186 -4.12 -9.32 22.65
N GLY A 187 -3.53 -10.13 21.76
CA GLY A 187 -4.08 -11.40 21.28
C GLY A 187 -5.27 -11.28 20.31
N ASN A 188 -5.68 -10.06 19.94
CA ASN A 188 -6.71 -9.82 18.94
C ASN A 188 -6.03 -9.48 17.60
N THR A 189 -6.43 -10.18 16.54
CA THR A 189 -5.92 -9.93 15.19
C THR A 189 -6.99 -9.26 14.34
N GLU A 190 -6.66 -8.10 13.79
CA GLU A 190 -7.40 -7.42 12.74
C GLU A 190 -6.75 -7.72 11.38
N THR A 191 -7.56 -7.89 10.34
CA THR A 191 -7.10 -8.18 8.97
C THR A 191 -7.71 -7.19 8.00
N TYR A 192 -6.86 -6.60 7.17
CA TYR A 192 -7.26 -5.62 6.15
C TYR A 192 -7.20 -6.29 4.78
N THR A 193 -8.35 -6.40 4.11
CA THR A 193 -8.45 -7.10 2.82
C THR A 193 -8.48 -6.09 1.68
N TYR A 194 -7.41 -6.06 0.88
CA TYR A 194 -7.27 -5.17 -0.27
C TYR A 194 -7.86 -5.87 -1.51
N LEU A 195 -8.83 -5.25 -2.16
CA LEU A 195 -9.69 -5.88 -3.17
C LEU A 195 -9.28 -5.51 -4.60
N ALA A 196 -8.94 -4.25 -4.80
CA ALA A 196 -8.63 -3.71 -6.12
C ALA A 196 -7.57 -2.61 -6.01
N VAL A 197 -6.92 -2.34 -7.13
CA VAL A 197 -5.89 -1.31 -7.24
C VAL A 197 -6.05 -0.56 -8.55
N ARG A 198 -5.91 0.76 -8.49
CA ARG A 198 -6.00 1.65 -9.64
C ARG A 198 -5.09 2.85 -9.47
N LYS A 199 -4.91 3.60 -10.54
CA LYS A 199 -4.28 4.92 -10.46
C LYS A 199 -5.25 5.81 -9.66
N ALA A 200 -4.73 6.59 -8.72
CA ALA A 200 -5.54 7.61 -8.08
C ALA A 200 -5.95 8.68 -9.10
N ASP A 201 -7.00 9.44 -8.77
CA ASP A 201 -7.50 10.54 -9.59
C ASP A 201 -6.74 11.85 -9.33
#